data_AF-A0A8T5AJ14-F1
#
_entry.id   AF-A0A8T5AJ14-F1
#
_cell.length_a   1.000
_cell.length_b   1.000
_cell.length_c   1.000
_cell.angle_alpha   90.00
_cell.angle_beta   90.00
_cell.angle_gamma   90.00
#
_symmetry.space_group_name_H-M   'P 1'
#
loop_
_entity.id
_entity.type
_entity.pdbx_description
1 polymer ?
#
loop_
_entity_poly.entity_id
_entity_poly.type
_entity_poly.pdbx_seq_one_letter_code
_entity_poly.pdbx_strand_id
1 'polypeptide(L)'
;MNVFEKVCKFSGSISLLRNLAMRMVNERLSRAAKYYGYAATDVISCAICISLILAATFFFCLFFVNPLLGIVVSIGIAYLAYLLIINYLPQKLRKEQITISRYASLILDEFYFMLQSTGSVFDALQVVALGDYPLVSKKFTEIIKRVHNGECPESLLLRYANSQPSEALRQGLVELLCAQPLSFTAARDIIELAEREIRGHFLEFTLQLESRIIVLFGIGFFVPLIFSFAIFLLGFVKSPLVFLIVSIHVTLLDVVYNKLMVSEVALLW
;
A
#
# COMPACT_ATOMS: atom_id res chain seq x y z
N MET A 1 -11.60 16.99 7.70
CA MET A 1 -11.42 17.23 6.25
C MET A 1 -9.96 17.63 6.04
N ASN A 2 -9.16 16.71 5.52
CA ASN A 2 -7.70 16.73 5.65
C ASN A 2 -7.05 17.76 4.72
N VAL A 3 -5.97 18.39 5.17
CA VAL A 3 -5.16 19.37 4.39
C VAL A 3 -4.86 18.84 2.98
N PHE A 4 -4.59 17.54 2.86
CA PHE A 4 -4.37 16.83 1.60
C PHE A 4 -5.50 17.01 0.58
N GLU A 5 -6.77 16.96 1.01
CA GLU A 5 -7.92 17.09 0.10
C GLU A 5 -8.01 18.49 -0.49
N LYS A 6 -7.75 19.53 0.31
CA LYS A 6 -7.74 20.92 -0.17
C LYS A 6 -6.63 21.14 -1.19
N VAL A 7 -5.45 20.58 -0.96
CA VAL A 7 -4.31 20.70 -1.87
C VAL A 7 -4.57 19.94 -3.19
N CYS A 8 -5.16 18.74 -3.13
CA CYS A 8 -5.52 18.00 -4.35
C CYS A 8 -6.52 18.75 -5.23
N LYS A 9 -7.60 19.28 -4.64
CA LYS A 9 -8.61 20.05 -5.40
C LYS A 9 -8.02 21.33 -5.99
N PHE A 10 -7.19 22.04 -5.23
CA PHE A 10 -6.53 23.25 -5.72
C PHE A 10 -5.57 22.95 -6.89
N SER A 11 -4.75 21.90 -6.75
CA SER A 11 -3.78 21.53 -7.79
C SER A 11 -4.44 20.98 -9.06
N GLY A 12 -5.57 20.27 -8.94
CA GLY A 12 -6.33 19.75 -10.08
C GLY A 12 -7.00 20.84 -10.93
N SER A 13 -7.13 22.06 -10.40
CA SER A 13 -7.67 23.20 -11.13
C SER A 13 -6.71 23.77 -12.18
N ILE A 14 -5.42 23.43 -12.12
CA ILE A 14 -4.39 23.96 -13.03
C ILE A 14 -4.38 23.11 -14.32
N SER A 15 -4.79 23.72 -15.44
CA SER A 15 -4.99 23.04 -16.73
C SER A 15 -3.75 22.31 -17.25
N LEU A 16 -2.56 22.91 -17.10
CA LEU A 16 -1.28 22.33 -17.53
C LEU A 16 -0.94 21.05 -16.76
N LEU A 17 -1.09 21.07 -15.43
CA LEU A 17 -0.82 19.91 -14.57
C LEU A 17 -1.81 18.78 -14.83
N ARG A 18 -3.07 19.12 -15.10
CA ARG A 18 -4.10 18.13 -15.41
C ARG A 18 -3.82 17.40 -16.72
N ASN A 19 -3.36 18.10 -17.76
CA ASN A 19 -3.01 17.48 -19.04
C ASN A 19 -1.82 16.51 -18.93
N LEU A 20 -0.81 16.87 -18.14
CA LEU A 20 0.30 15.97 -17.83
C LEU A 20 -0.16 14.78 -16.98
N ALA A 21 -1.00 15.03 -15.98
CA ALA A 21 -1.54 14.00 -15.10
C ALA A 21 -2.32 12.93 -15.87
N MET A 22 -3.14 13.32 -16.86
CA MET A 22 -3.92 12.36 -17.66
C MET A 22 -3.04 11.33 -18.39
N ARG A 23 -1.81 11.70 -18.76
CA ARG A 23 -0.87 10.78 -19.42
C ARG A 23 -0.18 9.81 -18.46
N MET A 24 -0.16 10.14 -17.17
CA MET A 24 0.54 9.38 -16.12
C MET A 24 -0.43 8.57 -15.24
N VAL A 25 -1.71 8.50 -15.59
CA VAL A 25 -2.70 7.72 -14.84
C VAL A 25 -2.39 6.23 -14.99
N ASN A 26 -1.95 5.63 -13.89
CA ASN A 26 -1.84 4.19 -13.75
C ASN A 26 -3.15 3.62 -13.18
N GLU A 27 -3.55 2.45 -13.65
CA GLU A 27 -4.74 1.74 -13.19
C GLU A 27 -4.72 1.47 -11.68
N ARG A 28 -3.55 1.15 -11.12
CA ARG A 28 -3.37 0.92 -9.67
C ARG A 28 -3.71 2.16 -8.84
N LEU A 29 -3.22 3.32 -9.28
CA LEU A 29 -3.52 4.59 -8.64
C LEU A 29 -4.98 4.99 -8.83
N SER A 30 -5.54 4.75 -10.02
CA SER A 30 -6.94 5.03 -10.30
C SER A 30 -7.88 4.25 -9.38
N ARG A 31 -7.62 2.94 -9.21
CA ARG A 31 -8.37 2.10 -8.26
C ARG A 31 -8.26 2.61 -6.82
N ALA A 32 -7.05 2.91 -6.35
CA ALA A 32 -6.83 3.43 -5.01
C ALA A 32 -7.49 4.80 -4.79
N ALA A 33 -7.35 5.71 -5.75
CA ALA A 33 -7.98 7.02 -5.69
C ALA A 33 -9.51 6.89 -5.63
N LYS A 34 -10.12 6.06 -6.48
CA LYS A 34 -11.56 5.80 -6.50
C LYS A 34 -12.05 5.22 -5.17
N TYR A 35 -11.30 4.28 -4.57
CA TYR A 35 -11.63 3.68 -3.28
C TYR A 35 -11.72 4.72 -2.16
N TYR A 36 -10.81 5.70 -2.14
CA TYR A 36 -10.82 6.79 -1.16
C TYR A 36 -11.64 8.02 -1.58
N GLY A 37 -12.35 7.98 -2.70
CA GLY A 37 -13.20 9.08 -3.17
C GLY A 37 -12.46 10.25 -3.81
N TYR A 38 -11.23 10.04 -4.30
CA TYR A 38 -10.43 11.04 -5.00
C TYR A 38 -10.39 10.79 -6.52
N ALA A 39 -10.26 11.85 -7.31
CA ALA A 39 -9.91 11.72 -8.72
C ALA A 39 -8.41 11.45 -8.86
N ALA A 40 -8.04 10.45 -9.67
CA ALA A 40 -6.64 10.08 -9.88
C ALA A 40 -5.79 11.25 -10.43
N THR A 41 -6.40 12.07 -11.30
CA THR A 41 -5.77 13.26 -11.87
C THR A 41 -5.35 14.26 -10.81
N ASP A 42 -6.20 14.48 -9.80
CA ASP A 42 -5.97 15.48 -8.75
C ASP A 42 -4.80 15.05 -7.85
N VAL A 43 -4.68 13.75 -7.58
CA VAL A 43 -3.57 13.19 -6.81
C VAL A 43 -2.25 13.36 -7.56
N ILE A 44 -2.22 13.09 -8.87
CA ILE A 44 -1.00 13.26 -9.68
C ILE A 44 -0.63 14.74 -9.81
N SER A 45 -1.60 15.62 -10.07
CA SER A 45 -1.34 17.07 -10.14
C SER A 45 -0.78 17.59 -8.81
N CYS A 46 -1.35 17.16 -7.68
CA CYS A 46 -0.86 17.46 -6.34
C CYS A 46 0.59 16.98 -6.14
N ALA A 47 0.89 15.74 -6.56
CA ALA A 47 2.23 15.19 -6.48
C ALA A 47 3.26 16.01 -7.27
N ILE A 48 2.91 16.46 -8.48
CA ILE A 48 3.76 17.32 -9.32
C ILE A 48 3.93 18.71 -8.68
N CYS A 49 2.85 19.29 -8.15
CA CYS A 49 2.91 20.62 -7.54
C CYS A 49 3.82 20.62 -6.30
N ILE A 50 3.63 19.66 -5.40
CA ILE A 50 4.44 19.52 -4.19
C ILE A 50 5.90 19.22 -4.54
N SER A 51 6.15 18.34 -5.51
CA SER A 51 7.53 18.01 -5.92
C SER A 51 8.25 19.22 -6.53
N LEU A 52 7.56 20.04 -7.32
CA LEU A 52 8.13 21.28 -7.88
C LEU A 52 8.42 22.33 -6.81
N ILE A 53 7.53 22.50 -5.83
CA ILE A 53 7.75 23.42 -4.70
C ILE A 53 8.99 22.98 -3.92
N LEU A 54 9.09 21.68 -3.59
CA LEU A 54 10.27 21.14 -2.92
C LEU A 54 11.54 21.34 -3.78
N ALA A 55 11.49 21.03 -5.08
CA ALA A 55 12.61 21.24 -5.98
C ALA A 55 13.11 22.70 -5.96
N ALA A 56 12.18 23.65 -6.07
CA ALA A 56 12.49 25.08 -6.07
C ALA A 56 13.13 25.50 -4.74
N THR A 57 12.55 25.08 -3.61
CA THR A 57 13.10 25.41 -2.27
C THR A 57 14.54 24.91 -2.09
N PHE A 58 14.82 23.67 -2.48
CA PHE A 58 16.18 23.10 -2.38
C PHE A 58 17.14 23.72 -3.39
N PHE A 59 16.68 24.04 -4.60
CA PHE A 59 17.48 24.75 -5.59
C PHE A 59 17.91 26.12 -5.06
N PHE A 60 16.97 26.94 -4.57
CA PHE A 60 17.29 28.27 -4.03
C PHE A 60 18.21 28.21 -2.80
N CYS A 61 18.04 27.20 -1.95
CA CYS A 61 18.91 26.99 -0.78
C CYS A 61 20.36 26.69 -1.19
N LEU A 62 20.56 25.84 -2.21
CA LEU A 62 21.88 25.37 -2.63
C LEU A 62 22.53 26.22 -3.73
N PHE A 63 21.76 27.10 -4.38
CA PHE A 63 22.23 27.96 -5.47
C PHE A 63 23.43 28.82 -5.06
N PHE A 64 23.43 29.34 -3.84
CA PHE A 64 24.51 30.17 -3.31
C PHE A 64 25.81 29.39 -3.00
N VAL A 65 25.72 28.07 -2.83
CA VAL A 65 26.87 27.21 -2.54
C VAL A 65 27.50 26.71 -3.82
N ASN A 66 26.70 26.05 -4.66
CA ASN A 66 27.12 25.56 -5.97
C ASN A 66 25.89 25.31 -6.85
N PRO A 67 25.75 26.02 -7.99
CA PRO A 67 24.55 25.93 -8.82
C PRO A 67 24.37 24.55 -9.44
N LEU A 68 25.46 23.87 -9.82
CA LEU A 68 25.40 22.54 -10.42
C LEU A 68 24.92 21.50 -9.40
N LEU A 69 25.42 21.58 -8.16
CA LEU A 69 24.95 20.74 -7.06
C LEU A 69 23.48 21.00 -6.74
N GLY A 70 23.05 22.27 -6.71
CA GLY A 70 21.66 22.65 -6.50
C GLY A 70 20.70 22.04 -7.52
N ILE A 71 21.06 22.05 -8.82
CA ILE A 71 20.26 21.41 -9.88
C ILE A 71 20.14 19.90 -9.64
N VAL A 72 21.26 19.20 -9.40
CA VAL A 72 21.24 17.75 -9.23
C VAL A 72 20.41 17.34 -8.00
N VAL A 73 20.60 18.01 -6.87
CA VAL A 73 19.89 17.71 -5.62
C VAL A 73 18.40 18.05 -5.73
N SER A 74 18.04 19.20 -6.30
CA SER A 74 16.63 19.59 -6.48
C SER A 74 15.86 18.61 -7.36
N ILE A 75 16.45 18.15 -8.47
CA ILE A 75 15.83 17.13 -9.35
C ILE A 75 15.64 15.82 -8.57
N GLY A 76 16.67 15.38 -7.82
CA GLY A 76 16.59 14.16 -7.01
C GLY A 76 15.47 14.22 -5.98
N ILE A 77 15.35 15.34 -5.27
CA ILE A 77 14.30 15.55 -4.26
C ILE A 77 12.92 15.64 -4.90
N ALA A 78 12.78 16.34 -6.03
CA ALA A 78 11.53 16.40 -6.77
C ALA A 78 11.05 15.00 -7.16
N TYR A 79 11.95 14.18 -7.70
CA TYR A 79 11.66 12.81 -8.11
C TYR A 79 11.26 11.93 -6.92
N LEU A 80 11.99 12.01 -5.81
CA LEU A 80 11.68 11.25 -4.60
C LEU A 80 10.33 11.66 -4.00
N ALA A 81 10.05 12.97 -3.90
CA ALA A 81 8.77 13.47 -3.40
C ALA A 81 7.60 13.02 -4.27
N TYR A 82 7.76 13.10 -5.60
CA TYR A 82 6.77 12.62 -6.55
C TYR A 82 6.47 11.13 -6.35
N LEU A 83 7.51 10.30 -6.28
CA LEU A 83 7.37 8.86 -6.06
C LEU A 83 6.69 8.52 -4.73
N LEU A 84 6.99 9.27 -3.67
CA LEU A 84 6.40 9.04 -2.36
C LEU A 84 4.88 9.32 -2.40
N ILE A 85 4.48 10.46 -2.97
CA ILE A 85 3.06 10.85 -3.03
C ILE A 85 2.26 9.92 -3.94
N ILE A 86 2.79 9.57 -5.12
CA ILE A 86 2.05 8.73 -6.08
C ILE A 86 1.86 7.29 -5.58
N ASN A 87 2.82 6.76 -4.81
CA ASN A 87 2.75 5.40 -4.29
C ASN A 87 2.01 5.30 -2.95
N TYR A 88 1.78 6.41 -2.25
CA TYR A 88 1.14 6.41 -0.94
C TYR A 88 -0.26 5.77 -0.95
N LEU A 89 -1.17 6.21 -1.83
CA LEU A 89 -2.55 5.66 -1.87
C LEU A 89 -2.58 4.18 -2.28
N PRO A 90 -1.88 3.75 -3.35
CA PRO A 90 -1.80 2.33 -3.69
C PRO A 90 -1.24 1.46 -2.56
N GLN A 91 -0.17 1.91 -1.89
CA GLN A 91 0.42 1.16 -0.77
C GLN A 91 -0.53 1.06 0.41
N LYS A 92 -1.22 2.17 0.73
CA LYS A 92 -2.23 2.18 1.79
C LYS A 92 -3.39 1.23 1.49
N LEU A 93 -3.93 1.26 0.27
CA LEU A 93 -4.99 0.34 -0.15
C LEU A 93 -4.52 -1.11 -0.07
N ARG A 94 -3.30 -1.41 -0.53
CA ARG A 94 -2.72 -2.75 -0.47
C ARG A 94 -2.60 -3.25 0.97
N LYS A 95 -2.17 -2.39 1.90
CA LYS A 95 -2.09 -2.73 3.33
C LYS A 95 -3.47 -3.05 3.89
N GLU A 96 -4.48 -2.23 3.59
CA GLU A 96 -5.85 -2.48 4.03
C GLU A 96 -6.40 -3.78 3.43
N GLN A 97 -6.16 -4.02 2.13
CA GLN A 97 -6.55 -5.26 1.46
C GLN A 97 -5.95 -6.49 2.15
N ILE A 98 -4.63 -6.53 2.35
CA ILE A 98 -3.96 -7.67 3.01
C ILE A 98 -4.51 -7.88 4.43
N THR A 99 -4.71 -6.79 5.17
CA THR A 99 -5.27 -6.86 6.53
C THR A 99 -6.65 -7.49 6.52
N ILE A 100 -7.53 -7.06 5.61
CA ILE A 100 -8.89 -7.61 5.49
C ILE A 100 -8.84 -9.07 5.03
N SER A 101 -8.06 -9.39 3.99
CA SER A 101 -7.93 -10.74 3.46
C SER A 101 -7.43 -11.71 4.52
N ARG A 102 -6.51 -11.31 5.41
CA ARG A 102 -6.00 -12.14 6.52
C ARG A 102 -7.11 -12.67 7.45
N TYR A 103 -8.15 -11.87 7.69
CA TYR A 103 -9.27 -12.24 8.56
C TYR A 103 -10.50 -12.72 7.76
N ALA A 104 -10.45 -12.70 6.43
CA ALA A 104 -11.62 -12.96 5.60
C ALA A 104 -12.21 -14.35 5.83
N SER A 105 -11.38 -15.40 5.95
CA SER A 105 -11.87 -16.77 6.21
C SER A 105 -12.62 -16.87 7.55
N LEU A 106 -12.06 -16.31 8.62
CA LEU A 106 -12.67 -16.28 9.95
C LEU A 106 -13.99 -15.50 9.95
N ILE A 107 -13.98 -14.31 9.33
CA ILE A 107 -15.18 -13.47 9.22
C ILE A 107 -16.29 -14.22 8.47
N LEU A 108 -15.96 -14.86 7.35
CA LEU A 108 -16.94 -15.59 6.53
C LEU A 108 -17.49 -16.82 7.27
N ASP A 109 -16.64 -17.55 7.99
CA ASP A 109 -17.03 -18.73 8.76
C ASP A 109 -17.96 -18.37 9.94
N GLU A 110 -17.60 -17.38 10.75
CA GLU A 110 -18.45 -16.89 11.85
C GLU A 110 -19.77 -16.32 11.34
N PHE A 111 -19.71 -15.55 10.25
CA PHE A 111 -20.91 -14.99 9.62
C PHE A 111 -21.84 -16.10 9.11
N TYR A 112 -21.29 -17.10 8.41
CA TYR A 112 -22.04 -18.26 7.95
C TYR A 112 -22.66 -19.05 9.11
N PHE A 113 -21.87 -19.35 10.14
CA PHE A 113 -22.31 -20.10 11.32
C PHE A 113 -23.49 -19.41 12.01
N MET A 114 -23.39 -18.08 12.20
CA MET A 114 -24.45 -17.30 12.81
C MET A 114 -25.69 -17.21 11.93
N LEU A 115 -25.51 -17.04 10.62
CA LEU A 115 -26.61 -16.99 9.68
C LEU A 115 -27.37 -18.32 9.63
N GLN A 116 -26.67 -19.47 9.67
CA GLN A 116 -27.29 -20.79 9.74
C GLN A 116 -28.01 -21.04 11.07
N SER A 117 -27.44 -20.57 12.18
CA SER A 117 -27.99 -20.81 13.52
C SER A 117 -29.22 -19.96 13.82
N THR A 118 -29.24 -18.70 13.34
CA THR A 118 -30.29 -17.73 13.67
C THR A 118 -31.25 -17.44 12.51
N GLY A 119 -30.81 -17.67 11.27
CA GLY A 119 -31.51 -17.19 10.06
C GLY A 119 -31.49 -15.68 9.88
N SER A 120 -30.77 -14.94 10.75
CA SER A 120 -30.81 -13.47 10.81
C SER A 120 -29.47 -12.87 10.38
N VAL A 121 -29.49 -12.09 9.29
CA VAL A 121 -28.32 -11.31 8.84
C VAL A 121 -27.90 -10.30 9.90
N PHE A 122 -28.85 -9.74 10.65
CA PHE A 122 -28.56 -8.77 11.69
C PHE A 122 -27.77 -9.37 12.85
N ASP A 123 -28.08 -10.60 13.26
CA ASP A 123 -27.35 -11.28 14.34
C ASP A 123 -25.94 -11.67 13.89
N ALA A 124 -25.80 -12.12 12.63
CA ALA A 124 -24.50 -12.38 12.03
C ALA A 124 -23.64 -11.10 11.95
N LEU A 125 -24.23 -9.95 11.60
CA LEU A 125 -23.55 -8.65 11.62
C LEU A 125 -23.03 -8.30 13.03
N GLN A 126 -23.83 -8.54 14.08
CA GLN A 126 -23.44 -8.25 15.45
C GLN A 126 -22.23 -9.08 15.89
N VAL A 127 -22.21 -10.37 15.57
CA VAL A 127 -21.08 -11.24 15.94
C VAL A 127 -19.79 -10.77 15.28
N VAL A 128 -19.81 -10.47 13.98
CA VAL A 128 -18.61 -9.94 13.29
C VAL A 128 -18.22 -8.55 13.82
N ALA A 129 -19.18 -7.73 14.23
CA ALA A 129 -18.89 -6.44 14.86
C ALA A 129 -18.19 -6.59 16.22
N LEU A 130 -18.45 -7.68 16.96
CA LEU A 130 -17.86 -7.98 18.26
C LEU A 130 -16.54 -8.77 18.17
N GLY A 131 -16.26 -9.43 17.04
CA GLY A 131 -15.07 -10.28 16.83
C GLY A 131 -13.71 -9.56 16.75
N ASP A 132 -13.63 -8.26 17.03
CA ASP A 132 -12.39 -7.46 17.05
C ASP A 132 -11.52 -7.52 15.76
N TYR A 133 -12.16 -7.70 14.60
CA TYR A 133 -11.48 -7.68 13.30
C TYR A 133 -11.02 -6.27 12.91
N PRO A 134 -9.73 -6.05 12.64
CA PRO A 134 -9.21 -4.76 12.21
C PRO A 134 -9.94 -4.24 10.96
N LEU A 135 -10.35 -2.98 10.98
CA LEU A 135 -11.13 -2.28 9.93
C LEU A 135 -12.56 -2.80 9.74
N VAL A 136 -12.76 -4.12 9.66
CA VAL A 136 -14.04 -4.76 9.38
C VAL A 136 -15.05 -4.55 10.52
N SER A 137 -14.70 -4.86 11.77
CA SER A 137 -15.63 -4.74 12.90
C SER A 137 -16.12 -3.30 13.11
N LYS A 138 -15.25 -2.31 12.86
CA LYS A 138 -15.63 -0.88 12.89
C LYS A 138 -16.68 -0.55 11.83
N LYS A 139 -16.53 -1.11 10.62
CA LYS A 139 -17.49 -0.91 9.53
C LYS A 139 -18.79 -1.66 9.76
N PHE A 140 -18.75 -2.86 10.31
CA PHE A 140 -19.95 -3.59 10.70
C PHE A 140 -20.72 -2.86 11.81
N THR A 141 -20.01 -2.27 12.78
CA THR A 141 -20.62 -1.41 13.80
C THR A 141 -21.34 -0.20 13.17
N GLU A 142 -20.74 0.41 12.13
CA GLU A 142 -21.37 1.51 11.37
C GLU A 142 -22.63 1.04 10.64
N ILE A 143 -22.60 -0.15 10.01
CA ILE A 143 -23.76 -0.77 9.37
C ILE A 143 -24.87 -1.02 10.38
N ILE A 144 -24.56 -1.62 11.53
CA ILE A 144 -25.53 -1.92 12.59
C ILE A 144 -26.23 -0.64 13.07
N LYS A 145 -25.50 0.48 13.23
CA LYS A 145 -26.11 1.77 13.60
C LYS A 145 -27.14 2.24 12.56
N ARG A 146 -26.88 2.02 11.27
CA ARG A 146 -27.82 2.35 10.19
C ARG A 146 -29.02 1.42 10.15
N VAL A 147 -28.83 0.14 10.47
CA VAL A 147 -29.93 -0.81 10.62
C VAL A 147 -30.87 -0.40 11.75
N HIS A 148 -30.32 0.07 12.89
CA HIS A 148 -31.15 0.64 13.97
C HIS A 148 -31.94 1.88 13.55
N ASN A 149 -31.50 2.60 12.51
CA ASN A 149 -32.24 3.72 11.91
C ASN A 149 -33.30 3.27 10.88
N GLY A 150 -33.54 1.97 10.73
CA GLY A 150 -34.57 1.40 9.85
C GLY A 150 -34.09 1.04 8.44
N GLU A 151 -32.78 1.07 8.17
CA GLU A 151 -32.25 0.60 6.87
C GLU A 151 -32.15 -0.93 6.82
N CYS A 152 -32.45 -1.54 5.66
CA CYS A 152 -32.42 -2.99 5.47
C CYS A 152 -30.98 -3.55 5.54
N PRO A 153 -30.70 -4.54 6.43
CA PRO A 153 -29.34 -5.04 6.69
C PRO A 153 -28.70 -5.71 5.47
N GLU A 154 -29.47 -6.46 4.69
CA GLU A 154 -29.01 -7.14 3.47
C GLU A 154 -28.53 -6.11 2.44
N SER A 155 -29.29 -5.03 2.26
CA SER A 155 -28.93 -3.98 1.30
C SER A 155 -27.65 -3.23 1.69
N LEU A 156 -27.46 -3.00 2.99
CA LEU A 156 -26.27 -2.36 3.53
C LEU A 156 -25.05 -3.26 3.43
N LEU A 157 -25.21 -4.55 3.77
CA LEU A 157 -24.13 -5.53 3.67
C LEU A 157 -23.72 -5.75 2.22
N LEU A 158 -24.66 -5.79 1.28
CA LEU A 158 -24.35 -5.90 -0.15
C LEU A 158 -23.58 -4.69 -0.66
N ARG A 159 -23.96 -3.47 -0.25
CA ARG A 159 -23.20 -2.24 -0.55
C ARG A 159 -21.79 -2.30 0.04
N TYR A 160 -21.68 -2.77 1.27
CA TYR A 160 -20.38 -2.94 1.93
C TYR A 160 -19.51 -3.96 1.21
N ALA A 161 -20.05 -5.13 0.87
CA ALA A 161 -19.35 -6.20 0.15
C ALA A 161 -18.80 -5.67 -1.19
N ASN A 162 -19.62 -4.98 -1.97
CA ASN A 162 -19.19 -4.37 -3.24
C ASN A 162 -18.09 -3.30 -3.10
N SER A 163 -17.98 -2.69 -1.91
CA SER A 163 -16.91 -1.73 -1.61
C SER A 163 -15.64 -2.39 -1.03
N GLN A 164 -15.64 -3.70 -0.78
CA GLN A 164 -14.48 -4.36 -0.20
C GLN A 164 -13.30 -4.47 -1.18
N PRO A 165 -12.08 -4.19 -0.71
CA PRO A 165 -10.88 -4.36 -1.53
C PRO A 165 -10.45 -5.83 -1.63
N SER A 166 -10.78 -6.67 -0.64
CA SER A 166 -10.55 -8.12 -0.71
C SER A 166 -11.59 -8.76 -1.62
N GLU A 167 -11.11 -9.51 -2.60
CA GLU A 167 -11.95 -10.21 -3.56
C GLU A 167 -12.68 -11.37 -2.91
N ALA A 168 -12.01 -12.14 -2.05
CA ALA A 168 -12.60 -13.24 -1.32
C ALA A 168 -13.70 -12.79 -0.37
N LEU A 169 -13.45 -11.74 0.43
CA LEU A 169 -14.46 -11.23 1.34
C LEU A 169 -15.66 -10.65 0.58
N ARG A 170 -15.41 -9.96 -0.55
CA ARG A 170 -16.47 -9.44 -1.41
C ARG A 170 -17.34 -10.58 -1.97
N GLN A 171 -16.71 -11.58 -2.59
CA GLN A 171 -17.43 -12.69 -3.21
C GLN A 171 -18.15 -13.53 -2.15
N GLY A 172 -17.48 -13.87 -1.06
CA GLY A 172 -18.04 -14.66 0.03
C GLY A 172 -19.27 -14.01 0.67
N LEU A 173 -19.22 -12.70 0.97
CA LEU A 173 -20.38 -12.00 1.53
C LEU A 173 -21.55 -11.92 0.54
N VAL A 174 -21.28 -11.71 -0.76
CA VAL A 174 -22.32 -11.68 -1.79
C VAL A 174 -22.97 -13.07 -1.94
N GLU A 175 -22.16 -14.13 -1.96
CA GLU A 175 -22.65 -15.49 -2.11
C GLU A 175 -23.45 -15.96 -0.89
N LEU A 176 -22.98 -15.65 0.32
CA LEU A 176 -23.70 -15.94 1.57
C LEU A 176 -25.07 -15.26 1.65
N LEU A 177 -25.22 -14.08 1.04
CA LEU A 177 -26.50 -13.36 0.98
C LEU A 177 -27.43 -13.91 -0.10
N CYS A 178 -26.89 -14.30 -1.26
CA CYS A 178 -27.70 -14.70 -2.42
C CYS A 178 -28.10 -16.19 -2.39
N ALA A 179 -27.29 -17.06 -1.82
CA ALA A 179 -27.48 -18.51 -1.89
C ALA A 179 -28.21 -19.05 -0.66
N GLN A 180 -29.49 -18.73 -0.44
CA GLN A 180 -30.28 -19.37 0.62
C GLN A 180 -31.20 -20.46 0.03
N PRO A 181 -31.15 -21.72 0.54
CA PRO A 181 -30.27 -22.25 1.60
C PRO A 181 -28.86 -22.63 1.08
N LEU A 182 -27.80 -22.23 1.80
CA LEU A 182 -26.43 -22.62 1.47
C LEU A 182 -26.18 -24.08 1.84
N SER A 183 -25.66 -24.86 0.89
CA SER A 183 -25.06 -26.15 1.22
C SER A 183 -23.75 -25.96 1.98
N PHE A 184 -23.43 -26.91 2.85
CA PHE A 184 -22.14 -26.94 3.56
C PHE A 184 -20.94 -26.92 2.59
N THR A 185 -21.09 -27.52 1.40
CA THR A 185 -20.05 -27.53 0.37
C THR A 185 -19.78 -26.13 -0.18
N ALA A 186 -20.82 -25.34 -0.47
CA ALA A 186 -20.67 -23.98 -0.98
C ALA A 186 -19.99 -23.06 0.05
N ALA A 187 -20.36 -23.18 1.33
CA ALA A 187 -19.71 -22.43 2.41
C ALA A 187 -18.20 -22.78 2.52
N ARG A 188 -17.85 -24.05 2.37
CA ARG A 188 -16.45 -24.49 2.39
C ARG A 188 -15.66 -23.95 1.20
N ASP A 189 -16.25 -23.94 0.02
CA ASP A 189 -15.61 -23.41 -1.19
C ASP A 189 -15.32 -21.90 -1.06
N ILE A 190 -16.24 -21.15 -0.45
CA ILE A 190 -16.06 -19.72 -0.13
C ILE A 190 -14.89 -19.50 0.84
N ILE A 191 -14.81 -20.30 1.91
CA ILE A 191 -13.74 -20.21 2.91
C ILE A 191 -12.39 -20.58 2.27
N GLU A 192 -12.34 -21.61 1.45
CA GLU A 192 -11.13 -22.03 0.72
C GLU A 192 -10.64 -20.93 -0.23
N LEU A 193 -11.56 -20.20 -0.87
CA LEU A 193 -11.22 -19.06 -1.72
C LEU A 193 -10.53 -17.95 -0.92
N ALA A 194 -11.01 -17.65 0.30
CA ALA A 194 -10.35 -16.71 1.21
C ALA A 194 -8.96 -17.18 1.65
N GLU A 195 -8.80 -18.46 2.00
CA GLU A 195 -7.49 -19.01 2.32
C GLU A 195 -6.52 -18.94 1.13
N ARG A 196 -7.01 -19.20 -0.08
CA ARG A 196 -6.19 -19.14 -1.29
C ARG A 196 -5.70 -17.72 -1.59
N GLU A 197 -6.52 -16.69 -1.36
CA GLU A 197 -6.09 -15.29 -1.49
C GLU A 197 -4.95 -14.97 -0.53
N ILE A 198 -5.07 -15.38 0.74
CA ILE A 198 -4.04 -15.19 1.76
C ILE A 198 -2.74 -15.91 1.37
N ARG A 199 -2.82 -17.18 0.96
CA ARG A 199 -1.66 -17.95 0.49
C ARG A 199 -0.97 -17.27 -0.70
N GLY A 200 -1.75 -16.70 -1.62
CA GLY A 200 -1.24 -15.91 -2.73
C GLY A 200 -0.43 -14.69 -2.26
N HIS A 201 -0.94 -13.95 -1.28
CA HIS A 201 -0.20 -12.82 -0.70
C HIS A 201 1.09 -13.25 0.02
N PHE A 202 1.07 -14.36 0.76
CA PHE A 202 2.27 -14.90 1.39
C PHE A 202 3.32 -15.34 0.37
N LEU A 203 2.90 -15.98 -0.73
CA LEU A 203 3.82 -16.38 -1.80
C LEU A 203 4.44 -15.15 -2.47
N GLU A 204 3.63 -14.14 -2.81
CA GLU A 204 4.13 -12.90 -3.40
C GLU A 204 5.13 -12.20 -2.47
N PHE A 205 4.82 -12.13 -1.18
CA PHE A 205 5.73 -11.59 -0.17
C PHE A 205 7.04 -12.37 -0.10
N THR A 206 6.97 -13.70 -0.14
CA THR A 206 8.15 -14.58 -0.09
C THR A 206 9.05 -14.35 -1.30
N LEU A 207 8.48 -14.25 -2.50
CA LEU A 207 9.22 -13.95 -3.73
C LEU A 207 9.86 -12.55 -3.70
N GLN A 208 9.15 -11.55 -3.17
CA GLN A 208 9.71 -10.21 -3.01
C GLN A 208 10.87 -10.20 -2.01
N LEU A 209 10.73 -10.92 -0.90
CA LEU A 209 11.76 -11.04 0.13
C LEU A 209 13.00 -11.77 -0.43
N GLU A 210 12.80 -12.86 -1.17
CA GLU A 210 13.86 -13.58 -1.87
C GLU A 210 14.62 -12.66 -2.83
N SER A 211 13.91 -11.94 -3.70
CA SER A 211 14.52 -10.98 -4.63
C SER A 211 15.32 -9.90 -3.91
N ARG A 212 14.79 -9.36 -2.80
CA ARG A 212 15.48 -8.33 -2.00
C ARG A 212 16.72 -8.87 -1.30
N ILE A 213 16.66 -10.10 -0.78
CA ILE A 213 17.82 -10.78 -0.20
C ILE A 213 18.91 -10.94 -1.26
N ILE A 214 18.55 -11.36 -2.48
CA ILE A 214 19.51 -11.48 -3.59
C ILE A 214 20.15 -10.13 -3.91
N VAL A 215 19.36 -9.04 -3.96
CA VAL A 215 19.90 -7.68 -4.16
C VAL A 215 20.82 -7.25 -3.02
N LEU A 216 20.43 -7.51 -1.78
CA LEU A 216 21.24 -7.20 -0.59
C LEU A 216 22.57 -7.96 -0.62
N PHE A 217 22.56 -9.26 -0.93
CA PHE A 217 23.78 -10.04 -1.12
C PHE A 217 24.60 -9.53 -2.31
N GLY A 218 23.94 -9.19 -3.42
CA GLY A 218 24.60 -8.68 -4.61
C GLY A 218 25.37 -7.38 -4.32
N ILE A 219 24.70 -6.40 -3.71
CA ILE A 219 25.33 -5.12 -3.34
C ILE A 219 26.35 -5.35 -2.22
N GLY A 220 25.99 -6.12 -1.19
CA GLY A 220 26.83 -6.35 -0.02
C GLY A 220 28.14 -7.07 -0.33
N PHE A 221 28.13 -7.98 -1.29
CA PHE A 221 29.30 -8.80 -1.64
C PHE A 221 30.05 -8.28 -2.87
N PHE A 222 29.36 -7.98 -3.98
CA PHE A 222 30.05 -7.61 -5.22
C PHE A 222 30.63 -6.20 -5.20
N VAL A 223 29.96 -5.23 -4.55
CA VAL A 223 30.46 -3.84 -4.52
C VAL A 223 31.82 -3.76 -3.82
N PRO A 224 32.02 -4.29 -2.60
CA PRO A 224 33.34 -4.27 -1.96
C PRO A 224 34.40 -5.01 -2.75
N LEU A 225 34.04 -6.13 -3.38
CA LEU A 225 34.96 -6.93 -4.16
C LEU A 225 35.47 -6.15 -5.38
N ILE A 226 34.55 -5.57 -6.18
CA ILE A 226 34.90 -4.76 -7.35
C ILE A 226 35.73 -3.54 -6.94
N PHE A 227 35.34 -2.84 -5.87
CA PHE A 227 36.13 -1.72 -5.35
C PHE A 227 37.51 -2.14 -4.89
N SER A 228 37.64 -3.27 -4.20
CA SER A 228 38.95 -3.80 -3.75
C SER A 228 39.86 -4.10 -4.93
N PHE A 229 39.33 -4.75 -5.98
CA PHE A 229 40.07 -4.98 -7.22
C PHE A 229 40.46 -3.67 -7.93
N ALA A 230 39.56 -2.69 -8.00
CA ALA A 230 39.85 -1.39 -8.61
C ALA A 230 40.95 -0.62 -7.87
N ILE A 231 40.91 -0.60 -6.53
CA ILE A 231 41.95 0.01 -5.69
C ILE A 231 43.30 -0.66 -5.91
N PHE A 232 43.31 -1.99 -6.00
CA PHE A 232 44.51 -2.77 -6.27
C PHE A 232 45.11 -2.44 -7.65
N LEU A 233 44.29 -2.44 -8.70
CA LEU A 233 44.73 -2.16 -10.07
C LEU A 233 45.22 -0.73 -10.28
N LEU A 234 44.57 0.25 -9.64
CA LEU A 234 44.96 1.66 -9.74
C LEU A 234 46.14 2.04 -8.83
N GLY A 235 46.65 1.10 -8.02
CA GLY A 235 47.79 1.34 -7.14
C GLY A 235 47.50 2.22 -5.92
N PHE A 236 46.23 2.46 -5.59
CA PHE A 236 45.82 3.30 -4.45
C PHE A 236 45.91 2.60 -3.08
N VAL A 237 46.52 1.42 -3.00
CA VAL A 237 46.60 0.61 -1.78
C VAL A 237 47.23 1.36 -0.59
N LYS A 238 48.16 2.30 -0.85
CA LYS A 238 48.81 3.12 0.19
C LYS A 238 48.04 4.39 0.54
N SER A 239 46.99 4.71 -0.18
CA SER A 239 46.21 5.94 0.06
C SER A 239 45.31 5.76 1.28
N PRO A 240 45.29 6.72 2.23
CA PRO A 240 44.38 6.68 3.37
C PRO A 240 42.89 6.77 2.95
N LEU A 241 42.61 7.16 1.70
CA LEU A 241 41.25 7.21 1.15
C LEU A 241 40.55 5.85 1.11
N VAL A 242 41.31 4.74 1.13
CA VAL A 242 40.76 3.38 1.17
C VAL A 242 39.87 3.15 2.39
N PHE A 243 40.18 3.76 3.54
CA PHE A 243 39.36 3.64 4.75
C PHE A 243 37.97 4.29 4.61
N LEU A 244 37.87 5.35 3.81
CA LEU A 244 36.61 6.07 3.57
C LEU A 244 35.62 5.19 2.79
N ILE A 245 36.12 4.32 1.92
CA ILE A 245 35.31 3.39 1.12
C ILE A 245 34.61 2.38 2.03
N VAL A 246 35.28 1.89 3.07
CA VAL A 246 34.68 0.98 4.06
C VAL A 246 33.51 1.67 4.76
N SER A 247 33.70 2.90 5.25
CA SER A 247 32.62 3.67 5.89
C SER A 247 31.45 3.93 4.93
N ILE A 248 31.73 4.35 3.69
CA ILE A 248 30.70 4.56 2.67
C ILE A 248 29.93 3.26 2.41
N HIS A 249 30.61 2.13 2.24
CA HIS A 249 29.97 0.85 1.98
C HIS A 249 29.08 0.41 3.15
N VAL A 250 29.55 0.54 4.38
CA VAL A 250 28.75 0.22 5.58
C VAL A 250 27.50 1.10 5.64
N THR A 251 27.62 2.41 5.39
CA THR A 251 26.44 3.29 5.37
C THR A 251 25.46 2.97 4.23
N LEU A 252 25.98 2.60 3.06
CA LEU A 252 25.15 2.19 1.93
C LEU A 252 24.38 0.91 2.26
N LEU A 253 25.05 -0.07 2.86
CA LEU A 253 24.45 -1.35 3.24
C LEU A 253 23.38 -1.15 4.31
N ASP A 254 23.64 -0.31 5.31
CA ASP A 254 22.65 0.04 6.34
C ASP A 254 21.40 0.72 5.75
N VAL A 255 21.58 1.69 4.83
CA VAL A 255 20.45 2.33 4.13
C VAL A 255 19.65 1.33 3.30
N VAL A 256 20.34 0.45 2.57
CA VAL A 256 19.69 -0.58 1.75
C VAL A 256 18.94 -1.58 2.64
N TYR A 257 19.55 -2.04 3.73
CA TYR A 257 18.95 -2.96 4.69
C TYR A 257 17.69 -2.37 5.31
N ASN A 258 17.78 -1.16 5.87
CA ASN A 258 16.65 -0.49 6.51
C ASN A 258 15.50 -0.24 5.53
N LYS A 259 15.80 0.11 4.28
CA LYS A 259 14.77 0.38 3.27
C LYS A 259 14.11 -0.89 2.74
N LEU A 260 14.89 -1.96 2.49
CA LEU A 260 14.39 -3.18 1.87
C LEU A 260 13.74 -4.15 2.87
N MET A 261 14.23 -4.22 4.11
CA MET A 261 13.82 -5.22 5.10
C MET A 261 12.84 -4.67 6.13
N VAL A 262 13.13 -3.51 6.73
CA VAL A 262 12.35 -3.02 7.90
C VAL A 262 10.96 -2.49 7.49
N SER A 263 10.81 -1.93 6.29
CA SER A 263 9.55 -1.28 5.88
C SER A 263 8.36 -2.24 5.70
N GLU A 264 8.59 -3.54 5.52
CA GLU A 264 7.52 -4.52 5.31
C GLU A 264 7.41 -5.61 6.38
N VAL A 265 8.46 -5.88 7.18
CA VAL A 265 8.30 -6.76 8.36
C VAL A 265 7.29 -6.14 9.34
N ALA A 266 7.20 -4.81 9.42
CA ALA A 266 6.18 -4.10 10.18
C ALA A 266 4.74 -4.20 9.59
N LEU A 267 4.54 -4.85 8.44
CA LEU A 267 3.21 -5.19 7.92
C LEU A 267 2.75 -6.58 8.37
N LEU A 268 3.66 -7.41 8.88
CA LEU A 268 3.36 -8.77 9.35
C LEU A 268 2.96 -8.82 10.84
N TRP A 269 3.35 -7.81 11.61
CA TRP A 269 3.04 -7.63 13.04
C TRP A 269 2.02 -6.50 13.23
#